data_AF-A0A1Q2CDX0-F1
#
_entry.id   AF-A0A1Q2CDX0-F1
#
_cell.length_a   1.000
_cell.length_b   1.000
_cell.length_c   1.000
_cell.angle_alpha   90.00
_cell.angle_beta   90.00
_cell.angle_gamma   90.00
#
_symmetry.space_group_name_H-M   'P 1'
#
loop_
_entity.id
_entity.type
_entity.pdbx_description
1 polymer ?
#
loop_
_entity_poly.entity_id
_entity_poly.type
_entity_poly.pdbx_seq_one_letter_code
_entity_poly.pdbx_strand_id
1 'polypeptide(L)'
;MLIVVIALIVIVAIVAGAKEKQVADRQRAEELRSKATQEEHLLGKRRERADELGSQAEAARSAALLEAERAERLREEAEAAEERAAYATEDAEVLITEADRSHADYERAEKEHDEMIREADRRDPDVRTDRDGNRILGEDDHRGVDPDGDGLLDRDPDEDVRLRDAGRPIDDTRDAGLHRDDHADTDVDLGSSDLDDDGPAYDDQGRRLDPYGNPVEDYPDDDRRL
;
A
#
# COMPACT_ATOMS: atom_id res chain seq x y z
N MET A 1 -86.54 -64.16 31.64
CA MET A 1 -85.73 -63.14 32.37
C MET A 1 -84.23 -63.28 32.11
N LEU A 2 -83.63 -64.47 32.21
CA LEU A 2 -82.18 -64.68 32.04
C LEU A 2 -81.58 -64.10 30.74
N ILE A 3 -82.24 -64.31 29.60
CA ILE A 3 -81.79 -63.82 28.28
C ILE A 3 -81.73 -62.29 28.22
N VAL A 4 -82.70 -61.61 28.84
CA VAL A 4 -82.75 -60.14 28.90
C VAL A 4 -81.59 -59.59 29.73
N VAL A 5 -81.23 -60.26 30.83
CA VAL A 5 -80.10 -59.89 31.69
C VAL A 5 -78.77 -60.05 30.95
N ILE A 6 -78.59 -61.16 30.22
CA ILE A 6 -77.38 -61.39 29.41
C ILE A 6 -77.24 -60.34 28.31
N ALA A 7 -78.32 -60.01 27.60
CA ALA A 7 -78.32 -59.00 26.55
C ALA A 7 -77.93 -57.61 27.08
N LEU A 8 -78.43 -57.23 28.27
CA LEU A 8 -78.11 -55.97 28.92
C LEU A 8 -76.63 -55.88 29.32
N ILE A 9 -76.04 -56.96 29.82
CA ILE A 9 -74.62 -57.03 30.18
C ILE A 9 -73.73 -56.86 28.93
N VAL A 10 -74.09 -57.49 27.81
CA VAL A 10 -73.34 -57.38 26.55
C VAL A 10 -73.36 -55.96 26.00
N ILE A 11 -74.53 -55.29 26.02
CA ILE A 11 -74.65 -53.89 25.56
C ILE A 11 -73.83 -52.95 26.43
N VAL A 12 -73.88 -53.11 27.76
CA VAL A 12 -73.07 -52.31 28.70
C VAL A 12 -71.57 -52.54 28.47
N ALA A 13 -71.15 -53.79 28.22
CA ALA A 13 -69.76 -54.12 27.93
C ALA A 13 -69.25 -53.48 26.61
N ILE A 14 -70.08 -53.49 25.55
CA ILE A 14 -69.74 -52.85 24.26
C ILE A 14 -69.62 -51.33 24.41
N VAL A 15 -70.55 -50.69 25.13
CA VAL A 15 -70.53 -49.24 25.38
C VAL A 15 -69.35 -48.84 26.27
N ALA A 16 -69.00 -49.67 27.26
CA ALA A 16 -67.82 -49.44 28.10
C ALA A 16 -66.52 -49.51 27.29
N GLY A 17 -66.35 -50.55 26.46
CA GLY A 17 -65.16 -50.68 25.59
C GLY A 17 -65.05 -49.61 24.50
N ALA A 18 -66.17 -49.10 23.99
CA ALA A 18 -66.19 -47.98 23.05
C ALA A 18 -65.75 -46.65 23.70
N LYS A 19 -66.12 -46.43 24.97
CA LYS A 19 -65.68 -45.26 25.74
C LYS A 19 -64.18 -45.31 26.06
N GLU A 20 -63.64 -46.47 26.41
CA GLU A 20 -62.19 -46.64 26.61
C GLU A 20 -61.39 -46.36 25.33
N LYS A 21 -61.86 -46.85 24.17
CA LYS A 21 -61.22 -46.56 22.88
C LYS A 21 -61.20 -45.07 22.54
N GLN A 22 -62.29 -44.35 22.75
CA GLN A 22 -62.33 -42.90 22.53
C GLN A 22 -61.34 -42.14 23.43
N VAL A 23 -61.19 -42.56 24.69
CA VAL A 23 -60.22 -41.95 25.61
C VAL A 23 -58.79 -42.26 25.17
N ALA A 24 -58.50 -43.50 24.77
CA ALA A 24 -57.19 -43.89 24.27
C ALA A 24 -56.80 -43.18 22.96
N ASP A 25 -57.75 -43.02 22.04
CA ASP A 25 -57.53 -42.28 20.79
C ASP A 25 -57.34 -40.78 21.05
N ARG A 26 -58.03 -40.22 22.06
CA ARG A 26 -57.84 -38.82 22.47
C ARG A 26 -56.46 -38.58 23.08
N GLN A 27 -56.00 -39.48 23.94
CA GLN A 27 -54.65 -39.43 24.51
C GLN A 27 -53.57 -39.55 23.43
N ARG A 28 -53.72 -40.49 22.48
CA ARG A 28 -52.80 -40.62 21.34
C ARG A 28 -52.80 -39.39 20.44
N ALA A 29 -53.96 -38.77 20.22
CA ALA A 29 -54.05 -37.53 19.45
C ALA A 29 -53.35 -36.36 20.18
N GLU A 30 -53.45 -36.29 21.51
CA GLU A 30 -52.73 -35.31 22.33
C GLU A 30 -51.21 -35.55 22.32
N GLU A 31 -50.75 -36.80 22.39
CA GLU A 31 -49.33 -37.16 22.24
C GLU A 31 -48.79 -36.79 20.85
N LEU A 32 -49.55 -37.08 19.79
CA LEU A 32 -49.16 -36.70 18.42
C LEU A 32 -49.08 -35.19 18.26
N ARG A 33 -50.03 -34.44 18.84
CA ARG A 33 -49.98 -32.96 18.85
C ARG A 33 -48.76 -32.45 19.62
N SER A 34 -48.46 -33.03 20.78
CA SER A 34 -47.28 -32.66 21.58
C SER A 34 -45.97 -32.94 20.83
N LYS A 35 -45.87 -34.09 20.15
CA LYS A 35 -44.71 -34.44 19.32
C LYS A 35 -44.58 -33.49 18.13
N ALA A 36 -45.67 -33.18 17.45
CA ALA A 36 -45.67 -32.23 16.34
C ALA A 36 -45.18 -30.84 16.76
N THR A 37 -45.60 -30.32 17.93
CA THR A 37 -45.08 -29.05 18.46
C THR A 37 -43.58 -29.09 18.81
N GLN A 38 -43.07 -30.23 19.29
CA GLN A 38 -41.63 -30.38 19.52
C GLN A 38 -40.83 -30.43 18.21
N GLU A 39 -41.33 -31.18 17.21
CA GLU A 39 -40.70 -31.24 15.90
C GLU A 39 -40.74 -29.89 15.19
N GLU A 40 -41.83 -29.13 15.28
CA GLU A 40 -41.94 -27.78 14.74
C GLU A 40 -40.89 -26.85 15.33
N HIS A 41 -40.64 -26.93 16.64
CA HIS A 41 -39.58 -26.16 17.28
C HIS A 41 -38.17 -26.55 16.77
N LEU A 42 -37.91 -27.85 16.56
CA LEU A 42 -36.65 -28.32 15.99
C LEU A 42 -36.47 -27.91 14.53
N LEU A 43 -37.55 -27.97 13.74
CA LEU A 43 -37.56 -27.49 12.35
C LEU A 43 -37.31 -25.99 12.28
N GLY A 44 -37.90 -25.21 13.18
CA GLY A 44 -37.62 -23.78 13.33
C GLY A 44 -36.14 -23.50 13.53
N LYS A 45 -35.49 -24.17 14.50
CA LYS A 45 -34.04 -24.03 14.75
C LYS A 45 -33.18 -24.45 13.57
N ARG A 46 -33.56 -25.52 12.87
CA ARG A 46 -32.84 -25.98 11.67
C ARG A 46 -32.94 -24.98 10.53
N ARG A 47 -34.12 -24.38 10.34
CA ARG A 47 -34.34 -23.34 9.35
C ARG A 47 -33.53 -22.09 9.66
N GLU A 48 -33.59 -21.61 10.90
CA GLU A 48 -32.80 -20.46 11.36
C GLU A 48 -31.29 -20.69 11.11
N ARG A 49 -30.77 -21.87 11.46
CA ARG A 49 -29.37 -22.20 11.19
C ARG A 49 -29.04 -22.31 9.69
N ALA A 50 -29.98 -22.79 8.87
CA ALA A 50 -29.78 -22.83 7.43
C ALA A 50 -29.76 -21.42 6.82
N ASP A 51 -30.65 -20.53 7.27
CA ASP A 51 -30.72 -19.14 6.82
C ASP A 51 -29.46 -18.35 7.27
N GLU A 52 -28.98 -18.61 8.49
CA GLU A 52 -27.73 -18.06 9.02
C GLU A 52 -26.52 -18.50 8.19
N LEU A 53 -26.39 -19.80 7.92
CA LEU A 53 -25.31 -20.34 7.08
C LEU A 53 -25.38 -19.82 5.64
N GLY A 54 -26.59 -19.66 5.08
CA GLY A 54 -26.79 -19.04 3.78
C GLY A 54 -26.27 -17.61 3.75
N SER A 55 -26.63 -16.82 4.76
CA SER A 55 -26.20 -15.43 4.90
C SER A 55 -24.68 -15.31 5.09
N GLN A 56 -24.08 -16.19 5.89
CA GLN A 56 -22.62 -16.24 6.07
C GLN A 56 -21.90 -16.62 4.77
N ALA A 57 -22.44 -17.56 3.98
CA ALA A 57 -21.86 -17.95 2.70
C ALA A 57 -21.93 -16.80 1.67
N GLU A 58 -23.04 -16.06 1.63
CA GLU A 58 -23.19 -14.88 0.78
C GLU A 58 -22.24 -13.74 1.21
N ALA A 59 -22.10 -13.51 2.51
CA ALA A 59 -21.13 -12.56 3.06
C ALA A 59 -19.69 -12.94 2.70
N ALA A 60 -19.31 -14.21 2.87
CA ALA A 60 -17.99 -14.71 2.51
C ALA A 60 -17.72 -14.58 1.00
N ARG A 61 -18.72 -14.88 0.16
CA ARG A 61 -18.61 -14.72 -1.29
C ARG A 61 -18.43 -13.26 -1.70
N SER A 62 -19.19 -12.35 -1.11
CA SER A 62 -19.05 -10.92 -1.42
C SER A 62 -17.71 -10.36 -0.95
N ALA A 63 -17.24 -10.75 0.23
CA ALA A 63 -15.90 -10.41 0.72
C ALA A 63 -14.80 -10.92 -0.23
N ALA A 64 -14.90 -12.18 -0.68
CA ALA A 64 -13.93 -12.75 -1.62
C ALA A 64 -13.89 -12.01 -2.97
N LEU A 65 -15.03 -11.54 -3.47
CA LEU A 65 -15.09 -10.75 -4.71
C LEU A 65 -14.45 -9.37 -4.53
N LEU A 66 -14.69 -8.70 -3.40
CA LEU A 66 -14.07 -7.41 -3.09
C LEU A 66 -12.55 -7.52 -2.95
N GLU A 67 -12.06 -8.59 -2.32
CA GLU A 67 -10.62 -8.84 -2.23
C GLU A 67 -10.01 -9.17 -3.58
N ALA A 68 -10.72 -9.92 -4.44
CA ALA A 68 -10.27 -10.18 -5.81
C ALA A 68 -10.13 -8.88 -6.62
N GLU A 69 -11.10 -7.97 -6.51
CA GLU A 69 -11.06 -6.65 -7.17
C GLU A 69 -9.92 -5.77 -6.63
N ARG A 70 -9.63 -5.83 -5.32
CA ARG A 70 -8.46 -5.15 -4.74
C ARG A 70 -7.15 -5.71 -5.28
N ALA A 71 -7.04 -7.04 -5.35
CA ALA A 71 -5.86 -7.70 -5.89
C ALA A 71 -5.65 -7.38 -7.38
N GLU A 72 -6.72 -7.25 -8.16
CA GLU A 72 -6.65 -6.85 -9.56
C GLU A 72 -6.15 -5.41 -9.71
N ARG A 73 -6.70 -4.46 -8.94
CA ARG A 73 -6.20 -3.07 -8.92
C ARG A 73 -4.73 -2.97 -8.55
N LEU A 74 -4.29 -3.71 -7.54
CA LEU A 74 -2.88 -3.74 -7.16
C LEU A 74 -1.97 -4.28 -8.28
N ARG A 75 -2.46 -5.25 -9.08
CA ARG A 75 -1.71 -5.74 -10.24
C ARG A 75 -1.63 -4.69 -11.34
N GLU A 76 -2.73 -4.01 -11.64
CA GLU A 76 -2.75 -2.92 -12.63
C GLU A 76 -1.83 -1.77 -12.23
N GLU A 77 -1.83 -1.39 -10.94
CA GLU A 77 -0.92 -0.37 -10.40
C GLU A 77 0.55 -0.81 -10.49
N ALA A 78 0.84 -2.08 -10.21
CA ALA A 78 2.19 -2.63 -10.35
C ALA A 78 2.66 -2.64 -11.81
N GLU A 79 1.80 -3.08 -12.74
CA GLU A 79 2.10 -3.08 -14.18
C GLU A 79 2.36 -1.64 -14.69
N ALA A 80 1.53 -0.68 -14.28
CA ALA A 80 1.73 0.72 -14.62
C ALA A 80 2.99 1.33 -13.96
N ALA A 81 3.43 0.82 -12.81
CA ALA A 81 4.68 1.22 -12.20
C ALA A 81 5.89 0.63 -12.94
N GLU A 82 5.82 -0.64 -13.34
CA GLU A 82 6.84 -1.32 -14.15
C GLU A 82 7.00 -0.64 -15.51
N GLU A 83 5.90 -0.29 -16.19
CA GLU A 83 5.93 0.43 -17.46
C GLU A 83 6.61 1.80 -17.32
N ARG A 84 6.28 2.56 -16.27
CA ARG A 84 6.94 3.85 -15.97
C ARG A 84 8.43 3.68 -15.70
N ALA A 85 8.83 2.63 -14.98
CA ALA A 85 10.23 2.35 -14.72
C ALA A 85 10.99 1.95 -16.01
N ALA A 86 10.36 1.18 -16.89
CA ALA A 86 10.92 0.82 -18.19
C ALA A 86 11.15 2.06 -19.06
N TYR A 87 10.15 2.95 -19.17
CA TYR A 87 10.30 4.20 -19.89
C TYR A 87 11.38 5.11 -19.32
N ALA A 88 11.46 5.22 -17.99
CA ALA A 88 12.52 6.01 -17.34
C ALA A 88 13.92 5.44 -17.61
N THR A 89 14.04 4.12 -17.70
CA THR A 89 15.30 3.45 -18.03
C THR A 89 15.70 3.72 -19.49
N GLU A 90 14.76 3.60 -20.43
CA GLU A 90 15.00 3.90 -21.85
C GLU A 90 15.40 5.37 -22.05
N ASP A 91 14.70 6.30 -21.39
CA ASP A 91 15.03 7.74 -21.46
C ASP A 91 16.42 8.03 -20.88
N ALA A 92 16.78 7.39 -19.76
CA ALA A 92 18.12 7.50 -19.19
C ALA A 92 19.21 6.97 -20.14
N GLU A 93 18.99 5.86 -20.83
CA GLU A 93 19.94 5.32 -21.82
C GLU A 93 20.13 6.28 -23.01
N VAL A 94 19.05 6.91 -23.48
CA VAL A 94 19.11 7.92 -24.53
C VAL A 94 19.94 9.13 -24.07
N LEU A 95 19.69 9.62 -22.85
CA LEU A 95 20.42 10.76 -22.29
C LEU A 95 21.90 10.46 -22.08
N ILE A 96 22.24 9.26 -21.60
CA ILE A 96 23.63 8.83 -21.45
C ILE A 96 24.32 8.79 -22.81
N THR A 97 23.67 8.18 -23.81
CA THR A 97 24.22 8.09 -25.17
C THR A 97 24.46 9.48 -25.78
N GLU A 98 23.53 10.42 -25.56
CA GLU A 98 23.67 11.78 -26.04
C GLU A 98 24.76 12.56 -25.28
N ALA A 99 24.87 12.37 -23.97
CA ALA A 99 25.94 12.94 -23.16
C ALA A 99 27.32 12.45 -23.64
N ASP A 100 27.48 11.14 -23.89
CA ASP A 100 28.72 10.55 -24.40
C ASP A 100 29.10 11.14 -25.77
N ARG A 101 28.11 11.28 -26.67
CA ARG A 101 28.32 11.90 -27.98
C ARG A 101 28.75 13.36 -27.84
N SER A 102 28.02 14.12 -27.03
CA SER A 102 28.31 15.54 -26.79
C SER A 102 29.70 15.73 -26.19
N HIS A 103 30.10 14.86 -25.26
CA HIS A 103 31.44 14.90 -24.65
C HIS A 103 32.53 14.59 -25.68
N ALA A 104 32.34 13.57 -26.51
CA ALA A 104 33.29 13.24 -27.59
C ALA A 104 33.40 14.34 -28.65
N ASP A 105 32.32 15.08 -28.93
CA ASP A 105 32.33 16.24 -29.81
C ASP A 105 33.06 17.42 -29.17
N TYR A 106 32.83 17.68 -27.88
CA TYR A 106 33.54 18.69 -27.10
C TYR A 106 35.05 18.43 -27.09
N GLU A 107 35.49 17.22 -26.73
CA GLU A 107 36.92 16.89 -26.69
C GLU A 107 37.60 17.07 -28.05
N ARG A 108 36.88 16.78 -29.15
CA ARG A 108 37.40 17.00 -30.50
C ARG A 108 37.53 18.50 -30.79
N ALA A 109 36.50 19.27 -30.50
CA ALA A 109 36.52 20.72 -30.69
C ALA A 109 37.61 21.40 -29.84
N GLU A 110 37.83 20.94 -28.61
CA GLU A 110 38.89 21.43 -27.72
C GLU A 110 40.28 21.10 -28.30
N LYS A 111 40.52 19.86 -28.73
CA LYS A 111 41.79 19.47 -29.38
C LYS A 111 42.06 20.27 -30.66
N GLU A 112 41.03 20.46 -31.50
CA GLU A 112 41.11 21.27 -32.71
C GLU A 112 41.39 22.74 -32.38
N HIS A 113 40.71 23.30 -31.38
CA HIS A 113 40.96 24.65 -30.90
C HIS A 113 42.41 24.84 -30.44
N ASP A 114 42.90 23.95 -29.59
CA ASP A 114 44.27 24.03 -29.07
C ASP A 114 45.31 23.86 -30.18
N GLU A 115 45.05 23.02 -31.16
CA GLU A 115 45.91 22.88 -32.33
C GLU A 115 45.89 24.15 -33.19
N MET A 116 44.74 24.80 -33.38
CA MET A 116 44.63 26.07 -34.08
C MET A 116 45.40 27.18 -33.37
N ILE A 117 45.31 27.27 -32.03
CA ILE A 117 46.09 28.22 -31.24
C ILE A 117 47.60 27.94 -31.39
N ARG A 118 48.03 26.68 -31.24
CA ARG A 118 49.44 26.28 -31.43
C ARG A 118 49.94 26.57 -32.86
N GLU A 119 49.11 26.39 -33.88
CA GLU A 119 49.45 26.71 -35.27
C GLU A 119 49.52 28.22 -35.50
N ALA A 120 48.62 29.01 -34.91
CA ALA A 120 48.63 30.46 -34.99
C ALA A 120 49.91 31.02 -34.33
N ASP A 121 50.22 30.59 -33.10
CA ASP A 121 51.42 30.98 -32.37
C ASP A 121 52.71 30.60 -33.13
N ARG A 122 52.74 29.42 -33.80
CA ARG A 122 53.88 29.02 -34.64
C ARG A 122 54.10 29.91 -35.87
N ARG A 123 53.04 30.55 -36.37
CA ARG A 123 53.11 31.45 -37.54
C ARG A 123 53.41 32.89 -37.15
N ASP A 124 53.07 33.28 -35.93
CA ASP A 124 53.32 34.64 -35.42
C ASP A 124 54.82 34.82 -35.10
N PRO A 125 55.55 35.69 -35.83
CA PRO A 125 56.97 35.92 -35.57
C PRO A 125 57.24 36.60 -34.22
N ASP A 126 56.23 37.23 -33.60
CA ASP A 126 56.34 37.91 -32.32
C ASP A 126 56.13 36.95 -31.12
N VAL A 127 55.61 35.75 -31.36
CA VAL A 127 55.39 34.72 -30.33
C VAL A 127 56.51 33.67 -30.39
N ARG A 128 57.26 33.50 -29.30
CA ARG A 128 58.29 32.46 -29.21
C ARG A 128 57.67 31.14 -28.80
N THR A 129 57.72 30.13 -29.65
CA THR A 129 57.25 28.76 -29.34
C THR A 129 58.42 27.78 -29.18
N ASP A 130 58.21 26.70 -28.43
CA ASP A 130 59.15 25.58 -28.30
C ASP A 130 59.07 24.62 -29.51
N ARG A 131 59.77 23.48 -29.42
CA ARG A 131 59.79 22.46 -30.49
C ARG A 131 58.43 21.78 -30.67
N ASP A 132 57.62 21.71 -29.62
CA ASP A 132 56.33 21.05 -29.61
C ASP A 132 55.18 22.04 -29.95
N GLY A 133 55.53 23.32 -30.16
CA GLY A 133 54.58 24.38 -30.54
C GLY A 133 53.91 25.05 -29.34
N ASN A 134 54.38 24.81 -28.12
CA ASN A 134 53.89 25.49 -26.92
C ASN A 134 54.56 26.86 -26.79
N ARG A 135 53.81 27.85 -26.30
CA ARG A 135 54.34 29.20 -26.06
C ARG A 135 55.40 29.17 -24.97
N ILE A 136 56.59 29.68 -25.27
CA ILE A 136 57.64 29.92 -24.28
C ILE A 136 57.33 31.28 -23.64
N LEU A 137 56.60 31.25 -22.52
CA LEU A 137 56.47 32.42 -21.68
C LEU A 137 57.86 32.75 -21.13
N GLY A 138 58.34 33.97 -21.42
CA GLY A 138 59.48 34.50 -20.68
C GLY A 138 59.12 34.63 -19.21
N GLU A 139 60.11 34.49 -18.31
CA GLU A 139 59.96 34.54 -16.85
C GLU A 139 59.28 35.81 -16.30
N ASP A 140 58.95 36.79 -17.16
CA ASP A 140 58.32 38.06 -16.82
C ASP A 140 56.78 38.12 -17.03
N ASP A 141 56.15 37.07 -17.58
CA ASP A 141 54.70 37.07 -17.91
C ASP A 141 53.84 36.23 -16.94
N HIS A 142 54.28 36.11 -15.68
CA HIS A 142 53.45 35.61 -14.58
C HIS A 142 52.46 36.69 -14.11
N ARG A 143 51.44 36.99 -14.91
CA ARG A 143 50.24 37.65 -14.43
C ARG A 143 48.99 36.94 -14.94
N GLY A 144 48.53 35.97 -14.14
CA GLY A 144 47.09 35.76 -13.96
C GLY A 144 46.47 34.57 -14.66
N VAL A 145 47.15 33.43 -14.77
CA VAL A 145 46.47 32.16 -15.03
C VAL A 145 46.96 31.14 -14.01
N ASP A 146 46.25 31.08 -12.89
CA ASP A 146 46.35 29.95 -11.96
C ASP A 146 45.88 28.69 -12.72
N PRO A 147 46.71 27.63 -12.84
CA PRO A 147 46.30 26.36 -13.44
C PRO A 147 45.46 25.50 -12.48
N ASP A 148 45.42 25.90 -11.21
CA ASP A 148 44.61 25.30 -10.17
C ASP A 148 43.44 26.27 -9.92
N GLY A 149 42.26 25.96 -10.43
CA GLY A 149 41.05 26.76 -10.22
C GLY A 149 40.55 26.69 -8.78
N ASP A 150 41.33 27.15 -7.81
CA ASP A 150 40.91 27.48 -6.45
C ASP A 150 40.88 29.01 -6.25
N GLY A 151 40.44 29.72 -7.28
CA GLY A 151 39.89 31.06 -7.14
C GLY A 151 38.65 31.00 -6.27
N LEU A 152 38.86 31.07 -4.95
CA LEU A 152 37.87 31.41 -3.95
C LEU A 152 37.06 32.60 -4.47
N LEU A 153 35.87 32.31 -4.99
CA LEU A 153 34.81 33.30 -5.06
C LEU A 153 34.44 33.63 -3.62
N ASP A 154 35.08 34.66 -3.08
CA ASP A 154 34.48 35.55 -2.09
C ASP A 154 33.22 36.19 -2.74
N ARG A 155 32.18 35.37 -2.91
CA ARG A 155 30.84 35.82 -3.27
C ARG A 155 30.02 35.71 -1.99
N ASP A 156 29.82 36.86 -1.37
CA ASP A 156 28.96 37.07 -0.22
C ASP A 156 27.66 36.24 -0.32
N PRO A 157 27.26 35.48 0.72
CA PRO A 157 26.05 34.67 0.70
C PRO A 157 24.81 35.50 1.09
N ASP A 158 24.66 36.74 0.61
CA ASP A 158 23.58 37.62 1.07
C ASP A 158 22.90 38.39 -0.08
N GLU A 159 22.23 37.73 -1.02
CA GLU A 159 21.14 38.37 -1.80
C GLU A 159 19.97 37.42 -2.06
N ASP A 160 19.06 37.39 -1.09
CA ASP A 160 17.63 37.18 -1.30
C ASP A 160 17.08 38.26 -2.26
N VAL A 161 16.98 37.98 -3.56
CA VAL A 161 16.07 38.73 -4.45
C VAL A 161 15.25 37.78 -5.32
N ARG A 162 14.04 37.57 -4.83
CA ARG A 162 12.83 37.11 -5.52
C ARG A 162 12.72 37.72 -6.93
N LEU A 163 12.79 36.89 -7.97
CA LEU A 163 12.14 37.18 -9.25
C LEU A 163 11.33 35.96 -9.71
N ARG A 164 10.19 35.85 -9.04
CA ARG A 164 8.96 35.31 -9.59
C ARG A 164 8.53 36.24 -10.75
N ASP A 165 8.24 35.62 -11.88
CA ASP A 165 7.28 36.04 -12.90
C ASP A 165 7.71 37.04 -14.00
N ALA A 166 7.81 36.53 -15.24
CA ALA A 166 7.34 37.20 -16.45
C ALA A 166 7.16 36.17 -17.58
N GLY A 167 5.90 35.76 -17.85
CA GLY A 167 5.59 35.21 -19.19
C GLY A 167 4.38 34.29 -19.40
N ARG A 168 3.31 34.31 -18.59
CA ARG A 168 1.99 33.83 -19.06
C ARG A 168 0.91 34.88 -18.79
N PRO A 169 0.07 35.22 -19.79
CA PRO A 169 -0.90 36.30 -19.64
C PRO A 169 -2.08 35.85 -18.78
N ILE A 170 -2.43 36.69 -17.80
CA ILE A 170 -3.66 36.60 -17.01
C ILE A 170 -4.70 37.43 -17.75
N ASP A 171 -5.79 36.78 -18.13
CA ASP A 171 -7.04 37.43 -18.53
C ASP A 171 -7.86 37.68 -17.26
N ASP A 172 -8.24 38.94 -17.07
CA ASP A 172 -9.00 39.45 -15.94
C ASP A 172 -10.36 38.76 -15.82
N THR A 173 -10.78 38.40 -14.61
CA THR A 173 -12.06 38.85 -14.05
C THR A 173 -12.27 38.43 -12.59
N ARG A 174 -12.34 39.46 -11.73
CA ARG A 174 -13.31 39.68 -10.64
C ARG A 174 -13.26 38.73 -9.42
N ASP A 175 -12.81 39.20 -8.27
CA ASP A 175 -13.47 40.15 -7.34
C ASP A 175 -14.37 39.43 -6.30
N ALA A 176 -14.12 39.83 -5.05
CA ALA A 176 -14.94 39.73 -3.84
C ALA A 176 -15.23 38.37 -3.17
N GLY A 177 -14.59 38.19 -2.02
CA GLY A 177 -15.36 38.14 -0.76
C GLY A 177 -15.29 36.85 0.06
N LEU A 178 -14.56 36.87 1.18
CA LEU A 178 -15.10 36.94 2.55
C LEU A 178 -14.11 36.38 3.58
N HIS A 179 -13.86 37.19 4.61
CA HIS A 179 -13.30 36.83 5.91
C HIS A 179 -14.02 35.62 6.54
N ARG A 180 -13.32 34.79 7.33
CA ARG A 180 -13.20 34.97 8.79
C ARG A 180 -12.48 33.79 9.46
N ASP A 181 -11.74 34.14 10.48
CA ASP A 181 -10.93 33.35 11.40
C ASP A 181 -11.73 32.24 12.11
N ASP A 182 -11.06 31.13 12.43
CA ASP A 182 -11.15 30.49 13.74
C ASP A 182 -9.92 29.61 13.98
N HIS A 183 -9.16 29.99 15.01
CA HIS A 183 -8.05 29.24 15.58
C HIS A 183 -8.56 27.97 16.29
N ALA A 184 -7.93 26.84 16.01
CA ALA A 184 -7.87 25.72 16.95
C ALA A 184 -6.48 25.10 16.87
N ASP A 185 -5.70 25.37 17.90
CA ASP A 185 -4.38 24.81 18.16
C ASP A 185 -4.49 23.29 18.39
N THR A 186 -3.71 22.52 17.65
CA THR A 186 -3.14 21.26 18.15
C THR A 186 -1.76 21.10 17.55
N ASP A 187 -0.78 21.60 18.29
CA ASP A 187 0.62 21.18 18.17
C ASP A 187 0.71 19.68 18.45
N VAL A 188 1.15 18.90 17.45
CA VAL A 188 1.77 17.60 17.70
C VAL A 188 3.11 17.59 16.99
N ASP A 189 4.11 17.83 17.83
CA ASP A 189 5.54 17.62 17.64
C ASP A 189 5.81 16.25 16.98
N LEU A 190 6.07 16.24 15.66
CA LEU A 190 6.61 15.08 14.97
C LEU A 190 8.12 15.08 15.15
N GLY A 191 8.51 14.62 16.34
CA GLY A 191 9.87 14.19 16.63
C GLY A 191 10.28 13.09 15.65
N SER A 192 11.33 13.40 14.90
CA SER A 192 12.15 12.49 14.12
C SER A 192 12.59 11.27 14.95
N SER A 193 12.36 10.07 14.42
CA SER A 193 13.27 8.95 14.65
C SER A 193 13.13 7.92 13.52
N ASP A 194 14.21 7.84 12.76
CA ASP A 194 14.69 6.68 12.01
C ASP A 194 14.11 5.33 12.48
N LEU A 195 13.45 4.61 11.58
CA LEU A 195 13.02 3.22 11.78
C LEU A 195 13.42 2.39 10.56
N ASP A 196 14.72 2.12 10.48
CA ASP A 196 15.25 0.90 9.86
C ASP A 196 15.70 -0.03 11.00
N ASP A 197 14.77 -0.74 11.66
CA ASP A 197 15.08 -1.93 12.49
C ASP A 197 13.79 -2.72 12.83
N ASP A 198 13.26 -3.49 11.87
CA ASP A 198 12.13 -4.41 12.12
C ASP A 198 12.60 -5.66 12.89
N GLY A 199 13.04 -5.46 14.12
CA GLY A 199 13.15 -6.50 15.12
C GLY A 199 11.77 -6.98 15.60
N PRO A 200 11.63 -8.22 16.09
CA PRO A 200 10.36 -8.67 16.61
C PRO A 200 9.92 -7.81 17.81
N ALA A 201 8.65 -7.41 17.85
CA ALA A 201 8.10 -6.67 18.98
C ALA A 201 8.07 -7.54 20.25
N TYR A 202 8.25 -6.93 21.43
CA TYR A 202 8.21 -7.61 22.73
C TYR A 202 7.23 -6.90 23.67
N ASP A 203 6.64 -7.63 24.63
CA ASP A 203 5.83 -7.04 25.71
C ASP A 203 6.70 -6.49 26.88
N ASP A 204 6.06 -5.82 27.85
CA ASP A 204 6.71 -5.30 29.06
C ASP A 204 7.39 -6.38 29.92
N GLN A 205 7.11 -7.66 29.64
CA GLN A 205 7.70 -8.82 30.30
C GLN A 205 8.82 -9.46 29.47
N GLY A 206 9.17 -8.87 28.32
CA GLY A 206 10.21 -9.34 27.41
C GLY A 206 9.80 -10.56 26.57
N ARG A 207 8.51 -10.85 26.43
CA ARG A 207 8.01 -11.94 25.58
C ARG A 207 7.77 -11.44 24.16
N ARG A 208 8.17 -12.25 23.18
CA ARG A 208 8.00 -11.91 21.77
C ARG A 208 6.52 -11.84 21.41
N LEU A 209 6.14 -10.82 20.66
CA LEU A 209 4.79 -10.59 20.16
C LEU A 209 4.67 -11.05 18.70
N ASP A 210 3.50 -11.58 18.36
CA ASP A 210 3.10 -11.82 16.98
C ASP A 210 2.72 -10.48 16.27
N PRO A 211 2.50 -10.48 14.94
CA PRO A 211 2.08 -9.28 14.20
C PRO A 211 0.76 -8.66 14.67
N TYR A 212 0.00 -9.37 15.51
CA TYR A 212 -1.29 -8.94 16.06
C TYR A 212 -1.17 -8.51 17.54
N GLY A 213 0.04 -8.43 18.09
CA GLY A 213 0.30 -7.97 19.45
C GLY A 213 0.03 -9.00 20.54
N ASN A 214 -0.10 -10.28 20.20
CA ASN A 214 -0.28 -11.36 21.18
C ASN A 214 1.07 -11.99 21.56
N PRO A 215 1.29 -12.34 22.84
CA PRO A 215 2.52 -12.99 23.27
C PRO A 215 2.63 -14.39 22.65
N VAL A 216 3.77 -14.68 22.03
CA VAL A 216 4.14 -16.00 21.53
C VAL A 216 4.70 -16.80 22.70
N GLU A 217 4.05 -17.92 23.03
CA GLU A 217 4.60 -18.87 24.01
C GLU A 217 5.79 -19.59 23.37
N ASP A 218 7.01 -19.21 23.76
CA ASP A 218 8.20 -20.00 23.46
C ASP A 218 8.09 -21.33 24.23
N TYR A 219 7.80 -22.41 23.50
CA TYR A 219 7.97 -23.76 24.04
C TYR A 219 9.46 -23.94 24.33
N PRO A 220 9.87 -24.26 25.57
CA PRO A 220 11.27 -24.55 25.82
C PRO A 220 11.66 -25.78 25.01
N ASP A 221 12.62 -25.61 24.10
CA ASP A 221 13.30 -26.71 23.40
C ASP A 221 13.83 -27.69 24.46
N ASP A 222 13.15 -28.83 24.59
CA ASP A 222 13.48 -29.92 25.50
C ASP A 222 14.64 -30.77 24.93
N ASP A 223 15.69 -30.12 24.42
CA ASP A 223 16.80 -30.75 23.72
C ASP A 223 18.15 -30.54 24.42
N ARG A 224 18.15 -30.73 25.75
CA ARG A 224 19.40 -30.95 26.51
C ARG A 224 19.24 -31.96 27.63
N ARG A 225 18.81 -33.19 27.34
CA ARG A 225 19.16 -34.38 28.16
C ARG A 225 19.16 -35.67 27.33
N LEU A 226 20.33 -36.04 26.79
CA LEU A 226 21.10 -37.27 27.08
C LEU A 226 22.12 -37.55 25.98
#